data_AF-A0A063BN63-F1
#
_entry.id   AF-A0A063BN63-F1
#
_cell.length_a   1.000
_cell.length_b   1.000
_cell.length_c   1.000
_cell.angle_alpha   90.00
_cell.angle_beta   90.00
_cell.angle_gamma   90.00
#
_symmetry.space_group_name_H-M   'P 1'
#
loop_
_entity.id
_entity.type
_entity.pdbx_description
1 polymer ?
#
loop_
_entity_poly.entity_id
_entity_poly.type
_entity_poly.pdbx_seq_one_letter_code
_entity_poly.pdbx_strand_id
1 'polypeptide(L)' 'MVEQDDIFDAIAEFNHAYLAFAQRVLRSDSEYGKQLFGLADDKAASIAALTPAQIGALSDRADMLCAFQLEAAPGRA' A
#
# COMPACT_ATOMS: atom_id res chain seq x y z
N MET A 1 22.93 -12.06 12.78
CA MET A 1 21.85 -11.06 12.77
C MET A 1 21.87 -10.36 11.40
N VAL A 2 21.66 -11.11 10.32
CA VAL A 2 21.61 -10.55 8.94
C VAL A 2 20.18 -10.73 8.41
N GLU A 3 19.60 -11.90 8.67
CA GLU A 3 18.24 -12.28 8.26
C GLU A 3 17.10 -11.40 8.83
N GLN A 4 17.30 -10.74 9.99
CA GLN A 4 16.27 -9.84 10.53
C GLN A 4 16.30 -8.44 9.90
N ASP A 5 17.47 -7.97 9.46
CA ASP A 5 17.54 -6.70 8.73
C ASP A 5 16.96 -6.92 7.32
N ASP A 6 17.22 -8.09 6.71
CA ASP A 6 16.66 -8.48 5.41
C ASP A 6 15.12 -8.46 5.37
N ILE A 7 14.44 -8.86 6.44
CA ILE A 7 12.96 -8.87 6.44
C ILE A 7 12.37 -7.47 6.59
N PHE A 8 12.98 -6.59 7.39
CA PHE A 8 12.49 -5.21 7.52
C PHE A 8 12.76 -4.40 6.25
N ASP A 9 13.89 -4.63 5.58
CA ASP A 9 14.18 -4.04 4.28
C ASP A 9 13.16 -4.51 3.22
N ALA A 10 12.83 -5.81 3.21
CA ALA A 10 11.80 -6.34 2.32
C ALA A 10 10.39 -5.75 2.60
N ILE A 11 10.04 -5.54 3.88
CA ILE A 11 8.79 -4.87 4.27
C ILE A 11 8.79 -3.42 3.77
N ALA A 12 9.90 -2.70 3.93
CA ALA A 12 10.01 -1.32 3.49
C ALA A 12 9.92 -1.19 1.96
N GLU A 13 10.62 -2.05 1.22
CA GLU A 13 10.53 -2.12 -0.24
C GLU A 13 9.09 -2.40 -0.70
N PHE A 14 8.43 -3.38 -0.06
CA PHE A 14 7.05 -3.72 -0.37
C PHE A 14 6.09 -2.55 -0.09
N ASN A 15 6.19 -1.94 1.09
CA ASN A 15 5.35 -0.80 1.49
C ASN A 15 5.51 0.37 0.50
N HIS A 16 6.73 0.64 0.06
CA HIS A 16 7.01 1.68 -0.92
C HIS A 16 6.37 1.37 -2.27
N ALA A 17 6.55 0.14 -2.77
CA ALA A 17 5.94 -0.30 -4.02
C ALA A 17 4.41 -0.24 -3.97
N TYR A 18 3.81 -0.66 -2.85
CA TYR A 18 2.37 -0.61 -2.62
C TYR A 18 1.83 0.82 -2.67
N LEU A 19 2.42 1.75 -1.90
CA LEU A 19 1.97 3.14 -1.85
C LEU A 19 2.16 3.86 -3.20
N ALA A 20 3.28 3.64 -3.88
CA ALA A 20 3.56 4.22 -5.18
C ALA A 20 2.55 3.74 -6.24
N PHE A 21 2.25 2.44 -6.24
CA PHE A 21 1.24 1.87 -7.14
C PHE A 21 -0.16 2.39 -6.81
N ALA A 22 -0.56 2.35 -5.55
CA ALA A 22 -1.87 2.84 -5.12
C ALA A 22 -2.09 4.30 -5.49
N GLN A 23 -1.11 5.17 -5.21
CA GLN A 23 -1.17 6.57 -5.59
C GLN A 23 -1.31 6.77 -7.10
N ARG A 24 -0.53 6.03 -7.91
CA ARG A 24 -0.58 6.14 -9.38
C ARG A 24 -1.95 5.77 -9.93
N VAL A 25 -2.52 4.66 -9.45
CA VAL A 25 -3.85 4.21 -9.86
C VAL A 25 -4.90 5.23 -9.44
N LEU A 26 -4.91 5.67 -8.18
CA LEU A 26 -5.88 6.64 -7.65
C LEU A 26 -5.84 8.01 -8.35
N ARG A 27 -4.66 8.47 -8.78
CA ARG A 27 -4.51 9.71 -9.55
C ARG A 27 -5.00 9.58 -11.00
N SER A 28 -5.02 8.36 -11.54
CA SER A 28 -5.44 8.08 -12.91
C SER A 28 -6.94 7.80 -12.99
N ASP A 29 -7.45 6.98 -12.07
CA ASP A 29 -8.87 6.66 -11.89
C ASP A 29 -9.14 6.36 -10.40
N SER A 30 -9.77 7.32 -9.72
CA SER A 30 -10.04 7.24 -8.29
C SER A 30 -11.08 6.18 -7.94
N GLU A 31 -12.15 6.04 -8.74
CA GLU A 31 -13.22 5.07 -8.47
C GLU A 31 -12.70 3.64 -8.64
N TYR A 32 -11.97 3.39 -9.74
CA TYR A 32 -11.32 2.11 -9.96
C TYR A 32 -10.30 1.80 -8.85
N GLY A 33 -9.46 2.76 -8.49
CA GLY A 33 -8.48 2.59 -7.42
C GLY A 33 -9.12 2.25 -6.07
N LYS A 34 -10.20 2.95 -5.67
CA LYS A 34 -10.93 2.65 -4.44
C LYS A 34 -11.45 1.22 -4.40
N GLN A 35 -12.03 0.74 -5.51
CA GLN A 35 -12.51 -0.63 -5.61
C GLN A 35 -11.37 -1.64 -5.56
N LEU A 36 -10.27 -1.39 -6.29
CA LEU A 36 -9.10 -2.27 -6.34
C LEU A 36 -8.45 -2.44 -4.97
N PHE A 37 -8.33 -1.36 -4.20
CA PHE A 37 -7.66 -1.37 -2.89
C PHE A 37 -8.61 -1.53 -1.69
N GLY A 38 -9.93 -1.56 -1.92
CA GLY A 38 -10.94 -1.61 -0.86
C GLY A 38 -10.88 -0.40 0.09
N LEU A 39 -10.75 0.81 -0.46
CA LEU A 39 -10.56 2.05 0.30
C LEU A 39 -11.83 2.89 0.39
N ALA A 40 -12.05 3.52 1.54
CA ALA A 40 -12.98 4.62 1.69
C ALA A 40 -12.44 5.92 1.06
N ASP A 41 -13.34 6.86 0.77
CA ASP A 41 -13.01 8.11 0.05
C ASP A 41 -11.92 8.94 0.74
N ASP A 42 -11.95 9.03 2.07
CA ASP A 42 -10.97 9.78 2.87
C ASP A 42 -9.56 9.17 2.76
N LYS A 43 -9.47 7.84 2.78
CA LYS A 43 -8.20 7.11 2.65
C LYS A 43 -7.65 7.22 1.23
N ALA A 44 -8.51 7.09 0.22
CA ALA A 44 -8.13 7.26 -1.18
C ALA A 44 -7.58 8.67 -1.45
N ALA A 45 -8.28 9.70 -0.97
CA ALA A 45 -7.83 11.09 -1.09
C ALA A 45 -6.49 11.31 -0.37
N SER A 46 -6.32 10.74 0.83
CA SER A 46 -5.08 10.84 1.59
C SER A 46 -3.89 10.20 0.84
N ILE A 47 -4.07 8.99 0.30
CA ILE A 47 -3.01 8.28 -0.44
C ILE A 47 -2.66 9.01 -1.74
N ALA A 48 -3.67 9.52 -2.47
CA ALA A 48 -3.46 10.29 -3.69
C ALA A 48 -2.67 11.58 -3.44
N ALA A 49 -2.79 12.18 -2.25
CA ALA A 49 -2.13 13.41 -1.85
C ALA A 49 -0.72 13.22 -1.25
N LEU A 50 -0.28 11.98 -1.00
CA LEU A 50 1.05 11.74 -0.42
C LEU A 50 2.17 12.31 -1.29
N THR A 51 3.13 12.95 -0.64
CA THR A 51 4.40 13.35 -1.24
C THR A 51 5.38 12.18 -1.29
N PRO A 52 6.40 12.21 -2.17
CA PRO A 52 7.45 11.19 -2.18
C PRO A 52 8.13 11.00 -0.82
N ALA A 53 8.37 12.11 -0.09
CA ALA A 53 8.96 12.06 1.25
C ALA A 53 8.05 11.35 2.27
N GLN A 54 6.73 11.58 2.20
CA GLN A 54 5.77 10.88 3.06
C GLN A 54 5.63 9.41 2.70
N ILE A 55 5.72 9.05 1.41
CA ILE A 55 5.76 7.64 0.99
C ILE A 55 6.98 6.95 1.58
N GLY A 56 8.16 7.55 1.48
CA GLY A 56 9.39 7.01 2.10
C GLY A 56 9.21 6.80 3.61
N ALA A 57 8.80 7.85 4.33
CA ALA A 57 8.61 7.77 5.78
C ALA A 57 7.57 6.73 6.24
N LEU A 58 6.51 6.50 5.46
CA LEU A 58 5.53 5.46 5.75
C LEU A 58 6.04 4.06 5.41
N SER A 59 6.96 3.96 4.46
CA SER A 59 7.52 2.68 4.01
C SER A 59 8.49 2.11 5.02
N ASP A 60 9.27 2.95 5.70
CA ASP A 60 10.24 2.57 6.74
C ASP A 60 9.60 1.94 8.01
N ARG A 61 8.27 1.83 8.04
CA ARG A 61 7.55 1.15 9.10
C ARG A 61 7.81 -0.35 9.06
N ALA A 62 8.09 -0.92 10.23
CA ALA A 62 8.31 -2.36 10.39
C ALA A 62 7.04 -3.21 10.17
N ASP A 63 5.86 -2.59 10.13
CA ASP A 63 4.59 -3.27 9.85
C ASP A 63 4.13 -3.09 8.39
N MET A 64 3.48 -4.12 7.86
CA MET A 64 2.87 -4.07 6.53
C MET A 64 1.72 -3.06 6.50
N LEU A 65 1.72 -2.17 5.51
CA LEU A 65 0.68 -1.15 5.35
C LEU A 65 -0.66 -1.70 4.81
N CYS A 66 -0.67 -2.96 4.38
CA CYS A 66 -1.85 -3.65 3.87
C CYS A 66 -2.03 -5.02 4.52
N ALA A 67 -3.25 -5.55 4.45
CA ALA A 67 -3.59 -6.89 4.90
C ALA A 67 -4.20 -7.70 3.76
N PHE A 68 -4.03 -9.02 3.82
CA PHE A 68 -4.66 -9.93 2.86
C PHE A 68 -6.17 -10.02 3.13
N GLN A 69 -6.98 -9.57 2.16
CA GLN A 69 -8.43 -9.68 2.24
C GLN A 69 -8.88 -11.07 1.77
N LEU A 70 -8.94 -11.99 2.73
CA LEU A 70 -9.25 -13.40 2.46
C LEU A 70 -10.60 -13.60 1.77
N GLU A 71 -11.62 -12.80 2.11
CA GLU A 71 -12.96 -12.88 1.50
C GLU A 71 -12.97 -12.45 0.02
N ALA A 72 -11.99 -11.66 -0.42
CA ALA A 72 -11.83 -11.27 -1.82
C ALA A 72 -10.86 -12.20 -2.58
N ALA A 73 -10.36 -13.26 -1.94
CA ALA A 73 -9.39 -14.16 -2.55
C ALA A 73 -10.05 -14.97 -3.68
N PRO A 74 -9.39 -15.09 -4.85
CA PRO A 74 -9.86 -15.95 -5.92
C PRO A 74 -10.09 -17.39 -5.43
N GLY A 75 -11.26 -17.97 -5.74
CA GLY A 75 -11.61 -19.34 -5.37
C GLY A 75 -12.35 -19.51 -4.03
N ARG A 76 -12.68 -18.41 -3.34
CA ARG A 76 -13.68 -18.39 -2.26
C ARG A 76 -15.00 -17.82 -2.81
N ALA A 77 -15.82 -18.68 -3.39
CA ALA A 77 -17.20 -18.38 -3.77
C ALA A 77 -18.16 -19.11 -2.85
#